data_AF-A0A7V1MKT1-F1
#
_entry.id   AF-A0A7V1MKT1-F1
#
_cell.length_a   1.000
_cell.length_b   1.000
_cell.length_c   1.000
_cell.angle_alpha   90.00
_cell.angle_beta   90.00
_cell.angle_gamma   90.00
#
_symmetry.space_group_name_H-M   'P 1'
#
loop_
_entity.id
_entity.type
_entity.pdbx_description
1 polymer ?
#
loop_
_entity_poly.entity_id
_entity_poly.type
_entity_poly.pdbx_seq_one_letter_code
_entity_poly.pdbx_strand_id
1 'polypeptide(L)'
;MLEKLWAAGHALYGEGTDEAVEFVRRRAFRILRGEVSQVVKGLRQIVTKRKLKGKKAEVVLGAAAYYYRNKSRMKYNEYLAQGLPIASGSVEGACKNLIKDRMERSGMRWSSDGAEAMVKMRAVYLSGDFEEYWDRHIAQDQERLYPKTRWEPVATVVLK
;
A
#
# COMPACT_ATOMS: atom_id res chain seq x y z
N MET A 1 -4.35 11.60 -3.77
CA MET A 1 -3.45 12.78 -3.75
C MET A 1 -3.45 13.52 -5.10
N LEU A 2 -3.08 12.87 -6.21
CA LEU A 2 -2.97 13.50 -7.53
C LEU A 2 -4.31 13.92 -8.13
N GLU A 3 -5.40 13.21 -7.83
CA GLU A 3 -6.76 13.52 -8.28
C GLU A 3 -7.15 15.00 -8.05
N LYS A 4 -6.79 15.58 -6.89
CA LYS A 4 -7.11 16.99 -6.58
C LYS A 4 -6.25 17.98 -7.38
N LEU A 5 -5.00 17.62 -7.72
CA LEU A 5 -4.18 18.41 -8.63
C LEU A 5 -4.73 18.35 -10.05
N TRP A 6 -5.14 17.17 -10.52
CA TRP A 6 -5.75 16.99 -11.84
C TRP A 6 -7.05 17.78 -11.97
N ALA A 7 -7.95 17.69 -10.99
CA ALA A 7 -9.17 18.49 -10.97
C ALA A 7 -8.88 20.00 -11.06
N ALA A 8 -7.87 20.49 -10.32
CA ALA A 8 -7.45 21.88 -10.39
C ALA A 8 -6.80 22.24 -11.74
N GLY A 9 -5.98 21.35 -12.32
CA GLY A 9 -5.36 21.52 -13.63
C GLY A 9 -6.42 21.63 -14.73
N HIS A 10 -7.36 20.69 -14.78
CA HIS A 10 -8.47 20.70 -15.75
C HIS A 10 -9.35 21.93 -15.60
N ALA A 11 -9.67 22.34 -14.37
CA ALA A 11 -10.46 23.55 -14.13
C ALA A 11 -9.76 24.83 -14.65
N LEU A 12 -8.42 24.85 -14.64
CA LEU A 12 -7.62 26.02 -15.04
C LEU A 12 -7.30 26.05 -16.54
N TYR A 13 -7.00 24.89 -17.15
CA TYR A 13 -6.43 24.81 -18.50
C TYR A 13 -7.22 23.90 -19.46
N GLY A 14 -8.29 23.26 -19.01
CA GLY A 14 -9.01 22.26 -19.80
C GLY A 14 -8.48 20.84 -19.62
N GLU A 15 -9.30 19.86 -19.96
CA GLU A 15 -8.95 18.45 -19.92
C GLU A 15 -8.15 18.07 -21.18
N GLY A 16 -7.14 17.21 -21.03
CA GLY A 16 -6.31 16.75 -22.14
C GLY A 16 -5.27 17.76 -22.65
N THR A 17 -5.09 18.91 -21.98
CA THR A 17 -4.11 19.93 -22.39
C THR A 17 -2.73 19.72 -21.76
N ASP A 18 -1.67 20.06 -22.51
CA ASP A 18 -0.29 19.98 -22.03
C ASP A 18 -0.04 20.92 -20.85
N GLU A 19 -0.73 22.07 -20.81
CA GLU A 19 -0.67 23.00 -19.70
C GLU A 19 -1.25 22.41 -18.41
N ALA A 20 -2.31 21.60 -18.50
CA ALA A 20 -2.85 20.88 -17.35
C ALA A 20 -1.85 19.83 -16.84
N VAL A 21 -1.25 19.06 -17.76
CA VAL A 21 -0.21 18.06 -17.45
C VAL A 21 0.96 18.72 -16.72
N GLU A 22 1.52 19.79 -17.29
CA GLU A 22 2.67 20.50 -16.72
C GLU A 22 2.33 21.17 -15.39
N PHE A 23 1.12 21.72 -15.27
CA PHE A 23 0.61 22.27 -14.00
C PHE A 23 0.61 21.23 -12.88
N VAL A 24 0.12 20.02 -13.18
CA VAL A 24 0.07 18.89 -12.24
C VAL A 24 1.47 18.40 -11.93
N ARG A 25 2.29 18.14 -12.96
CA ARG A 25 3.67 17.64 -12.83
C ARG A 25 4.51 18.51 -11.89
N ARG A 26 4.54 19.83 -12.13
CA ARG A 26 5.32 20.77 -11.30
C ARG A 26 4.90 20.75 -9.83
N ARG A 27 3.59 20.64 -9.56
CA ARG A 27 3.06 20.67 -8.20
C ARG A 27 3.22 19.33 -7.49
N ALA A 28 3.03 18.23 -8.21
CA ALA A 28 3.30 16.89 -7.70
C ALA A 28 4.77 16.79 -7.26
N PHE A 29 5.70 17.27 -8.09
CA PHE A 29 7.12 17.27 -7.74
C PHE A 29 7.45 18.11 -6.49
N ARG A 30 6.82 19.28 -6.34
CA ARG A 30 6.93 20.07 -5.10
C ARG A 30 6.39 19.33 -3.88
N ILE A 31 5.27 18.63 -4.01
CA ILE A 31 4.72 17.80 -2.92
C ILE A 31 5.70 16.69 -2.54
N LEU A 32 6.30 16.01 -3.52
CA LEU A 32 7.30 14.97 -3.28
C LEU A 32 8.56 15.51 -2.58
N ARG A 33 8.89 16.79 -2.81
CA ARG A 33 9.97 17.50 -2.10
C ARG A 33 9.57 18.03 -0.71
N GLY A 34 8.37 17.73 -0.22
CA GLY A 34 7.88 18.22 1.09
C GLY A 34 7.37 19.66 1.08
N GLU A 35 7.28 20.30 -0.09
CA GLU A 35 6.90 21.72 -0.22
C GLU A 35 5.37 21.94 -0.29
N VAL A 36 4.59 21.11 0.40
CA VAL A 36 3.11 21.12 0.34
C VAL A 36 2.54 22.50 0.69
N SER A 37 3.13 23.20 1.67
CA SER A 37 2.72 24.57 2.03
C SER A 37 2.87 25.56 0.88
N GLN A 38 3.91 25.42 0.05
CA GLN A 38 4.11 26.29 -1.11
C GLN A 38 3.08 26.01 -2.20
N VAL A 39 2.71 24.73 -2.39
CA VAL A 39 1.64 24.35 -3.31
C VAL A 39 0.29 24.94 -2.85
N VAL A 40 -0.04 24.84 -1.56
CA VAL A 40 -1.26 25.46 -1.00
C VAL A 40 -1.27 26.97 -1.23
N LYS A 41 -0.16 27.66 -0.92
CA LYS A 41 -0.01 29.11 -1.14
C LYS A 41 -0.20 29.46 -2.61
N GLY A 42 0.45 28.73 -3.51
CA GLY A 42 0.38 28.94 -4.95
C GLY A 42 -1.05 28.75 -5.50
N LEU A 43 -1.77 27.72 -5.06
CA LEU A 43 -3.17 27.49 -5.46
C LEU A 43 -4.08 28.64 -5.01
N ARG A 44 -3.96 29.09 -3.76
CA ARG A 44 -4.72 30.25 -3.25
C ARG A 44 -4.41 31.53 -4.05
N GLN A 45 -3.12 31.77 -4.32
CA GLN A 45 -2.70 32.94 -5.11
C GLN A 45 -3.21 32.90 -6.56
N ILE A 46 -3.31 31.73 -7.18
CA ILE A 46 -3.89 31.61 -8.53
C ILE A 46 -5.32 32.13 -8.55
N VAL A 47 -6.13 31.74 -7.55
CA VAL A 47 -7.53 32.19 -7.45
C VAL A 47 -7.60 33.71 -7.31
N THR A 48 -6.82 34.29 -6.40
CA THR A 48 -6.81 35.75 -6.19
C THR A 48 -6.27 36.51 -7.39
N LYS A 49 -5.10 36.12 -7.93
CA LYS A 49 -4.42 36.86 -9.00
C LYS A 49 -5.14 36.75 -10.35
N ARG A 50 -5.74 35.59 -10.65
CA ARG A 50 -6.54 35.40 -11.86
C ARG A 50 -8.01 35.79 -11.68
N LYS A 51 -8.39 36.30 -10.50
CA LYS A 51 -9.76 36.69 -10.15
C LYS A 51 -10.79 35.61 -10.50
N LEU A 52 -10.46 34.34 -10.23
CA LEU A 52 -11.34 33.22 -10.55
C LEU A 52 -12.62 33.30 -9.73
N LYS A 53 -13.74 32.91 -10.34
CA LYS A 53 -15.06 32.91 -9.70
C LYS A 53 -15.80 31.60 -9.97
N GLY A 54 -16.86 31.36 -9.20
CA GLY A 54 -17.74 30.19 -9.34
C GLY A 54 -16.98 28.87 -9.23
N LYS A 55 -17.42 27.88 -10.02
CA LYS A 55 -16.94 26.50 -9.95
C LYS A 55 -15.43 26.35 -10.10
N LYS A 56 -14.77 27.16 -10.94
CA LYS A 56 -13.30 27.12 -11.12
C LYS A 56 -12.57 27.52 -9.84
N ALA A 57 -13.01 28.58 -9.16
CA ALA A 57 -12.42 29.02 -7.90
C ALA A 57 -12.64 27.97 -6.80
N GLU A 58 -13.85 27.42 -6.72
CA GLU A 58 -14.22 26.39 -5.75
C GLU A 58 -13.34 25.14 -5.87
N VAL A 59 -13.14 24.61 -7.08
CA VAL A 59 -12.29 23.43 -7.31
C VAL A 59 -10.84 23.68 -6.87
N VAL A 60 -10.27 24.83 -7.24
CA VAL A 60 -8.87 25.16 -6.90
C VAL A 60 -8.70 25.40 -5.40
N LEU A 61 -9.64 26.10 -4.75
CA LEU A 61 -9.63 26.30 -3.29
C LEU A 61 -9.87 25.00 -2.54
N GLY A 62 -10.75 24.12 -3.04
CA GLY A 62 -10.98 22.79 -2.49
C GLY A 62 -9.71 21.93 -2.52
N ALA A 63 -8.97 21.95 -3.63
CA ALA A 63 -7.66 21.31 -3.71
C ALA A 63 -6.68 21.89 -2.68
N ALA A 64 -6.59 23.22 -2.57
CA ALA A 64 -5.74 23.88 -1.57
C ALA A 64 -6.11 23.50 -0.13
N ALA A 65 -7.41 23.43 0.19
CA ALA A 65 -7.90 23.04 1.51
C ALA A 65 -7.57 21.58 1.84
N TYR A 66 -7.70 20.67 0.86
CA TYR A 66 -7.31 19.27 1.01
C TYR A 66 -5.82 19.13 1.36
N TYR A 67 -4.93 19.77 0.60
CA TYR A 67 -3.49 19.71 0.86
C TYR A 67 -3.11 20.36 2.19
N TYR A 68 -3.77 21.46 2.56
CA TYR A 68 -3.54 22.12 3.84
C TYR A 68 -3.90 21.19 5.01
N ARG A 69 -5.09 20.59 4.97
CA ARG A 69 -5.59 19.67 6.01
C ARG A 69 -4.71 18.43 6.17
N ASN A 70 -4.19 17.91 5.06
CA ASN A 70 -3.41 16.67 5.05
C ASN A 70 -1.89 16.89 5.13
N LYS A 71 -1.42 18.14 5.25
CA LYS A 71 0.01 18.50 5.19
C LYS A 71 0.87 17.65 6.14
N SER A 72 0.42 17.42 7.37
CA SER A 72 1.16 16.64 8.37
C SER A 72 1.43 15.19 7.97
N ARG A 73 0.58 14.63 7.10
CA ARG A 73 0.68 13.26 6.56
C ARG A 73 1.42 13.20 5.23
N MET A 74 1.78 14.34 4.63
CA MET A 74 2.37 14.43 3.30
C MET A 74 3.88 14.70 3.37
N LYS A 75 4.58 14.01 4.28
CA LYS A 75 6.03 14.09 4.48
C LYS A 75 6.77 13.22 3.46
N TYR A 76 6.44 13.38 2.19
CA TYR A 76 6.93 12.49 1.12
C TYR A 76 8.45 12.54 0.94
N ASN A 77 9.07 13.68 1.22
CA ASN A 77 10.53 13.81 1.22
C ASN A 77 11.18 12.89 2.27
N GLU A 78 10.58 12.78 3.46
CA GLU A 78 11.05 11.88 4.52
C GLU A 78 10.80 10.42 4.14
N TYR A 79 9.61 10.11 3.62
CA TYR A 79 9.27 8.74 3.20
C TYR A 79 10.18 8.23 2.09
N LEU A 80 10.46 9.07 1.08
CA LEU A 80 11.37 8.72 0.00
C LEU A 80 12.82 8.57 0.47
N ALA A 81 13.29 9.43 1.39
CA ALA A 81 14.63 9.32 1.96
C ALA A 81 14.81 8.02 2.77
N GLN A 82 13.73 7.53 3.38
CA GLN A 82 13.70 6.27 4.12
C GLN A 82 13.44 5.04 3.23
N GLY A 83 13.25 5.22 1.92
CA GLY A 83 12.89 4.12 1.01
C GLY A 83 11.48 3.55 1.25
N LEU A 84 10.61 4.28 1.95
CA LEU A 84 9.25 3.84 2.21
C LEU A 84 8.40 3.90 0.94
N PRO A 85 7.52 2.91 0.70
CA PRO A 85 6.62 2.93 -0.44
C PRO A 85 5.60 4.06 -0.30
N ILE A 86 5.55 4.94 -1.30
CA ILE A 86 4.61 6.08 -1.36
C ILE A 86 3.43 5.86 -2.32
N ALA A 87 3.51 4.80 -3.14
CA ALA A 87 2.46 4.42 -4.08
C ALA A 87 1.58 3.32 -3.47
N SER A 88 0.28 3.38 -3.72
CA SER A 88 -0.64 2.33 -3.29
C SER A 88 -0.54 1.06 -4.15
N GLY A 89 0.09 1.13 -5.33
CA GLY A 89 0.14 0.01 -6.28
C GLY A 89 0.73 -1.28 -5.70
N SER A 90 1.79 -1.19 -4.88
CA SER A 90 2.37 -2.38 -4.23
C SER A 90 1.39 -3.01 -3.23
N VAL A 91 0.65 -2.18 -2.49
CA VAL A 91 -0.36 -2.63 -1.51
C VAL A 91 -1.59 -3.20 -2.23
N GLU A 92 -2.07 -2.51 -3.26
CA GLU A 92 -3.20 -2.96 -4.09
C GLU A 92 -2.87 -4.26 -4.82
N GLY A 93 -1.65 -4.39 -5.35
CA GLY A 93 -1.14 -5.61 -5.95
C GLY A 93 -1.11 -6.77 -4.96
N ALA A 94 -0.65 -6.53 -3.73
CA ALA A 94 -0.72 -7.53 -2.67
C ALA A 94 -2.18 -7.90 -2.34
N CYS A 95 -3.07 -6.93 -2.10
CA CYS A 95 -4.48 -7.23 -1.84
C CYS A 95 -5.14 -8.05 -2.96
N LYS A 96 -4.80 -7.78 -4.22
CA LYS A 96 -5.31 -8.53 -5.37
C LYS A 96 -4.73 -9.96 -5.42
N ASN A 97 -3.41 -10.10 -5.43
CA ASN A 97 -2.77 -11.38 -5.74
C ASN A 97 -2.67 -12.30 -4.51
N LEU A 98 -2.41 -11.73 -3.33
CA LEU A 98 -2.29 -12.47 -2.07
C LEU A 98 -3.66 -12.83 -1.52
N ILE A 99 -4.55 -11.85 -1.38
CA ILE A 99 -5.85 -12.04 -0.72
C ILE A 99 -6.90 -12.49 -1.73
N LYS A 100 -7.25 -11.63 -2.69
CA LYS A 100 -8.43 -11.82 -3.54
C LYS A 100 -8.40 -13.14 -4.32
N ASP A 101 -7.30 -13.43 -5.01
CA ASP A 101 -7.16 -14.62 -5.85
C ASP A 101 -7.36 -15.94 -5.09
N ARG A 102 -7.10 -15.95 -3.78
CA ARG A 102 -7.25 -17.15 -2.95
C ARG A 102 -8.52 -17.17 -2.13
N MET A 103 -8.93 -16.02 -1.61
CA MET A 103 -9.97 -15.92 -0.60
C MET A 103 -11.37 -15.74 -1.19
N GLU A 104 -11.49 -15.21 -2.41
CA GLU A 104 -12.77 -14.86 -3.04
C GLU A 104 -13.23 -15.83 -4.15
N ARG A 105 -12.78 -17.09 -4.13
CA ARG A 105 -13.28 -18.09 -5.10
C ARG A 105 -14.65 -18.62 -4.70
N SER A 106 -15.43 -19.06 -5.70
CA SER A 106 -16.78 -19.58 -5.50
C SER A 106 -16.81 -20.75 -4.48
N GLY A 107 -17.78 -20.72 -3.58
CA GLY A 107 -18.00 -21.75 -2.57
C GLY A 107 -17.08 -21.69 -1.34
N MET A 108 -16.14 -20.73 -1.28
CA MET A 108 -15.23 -20.63 -0.14
C MET A 108 -15.89 -20.00 1.07
N ARG A 109 -15.65 -20.60 2.24
CA ARG A 109 -16.01 -20.08 3.56
C ARG A 109 -14.81 -20.24 4.46
N TRP A 110 -14.52 -19.21 5.23
CA TRP A 110 -13.36 -19.16 6.11
C TRP A 110 -13.80 -18.74 7.50
N SER A 111 -13.29 -19.42 8.53
CA SER A 111 -13.17 -18.80 9.84
C SER A 111 -12.04 -17.77 9.82
N SER A 112 -12.02 -16.84 10.78
CA SER A 112 -10.94 -15.84 10.89
C SER A 112 -9.57 -16.53 10.96
N ASP A 113 -9.44 -17.54 11.83
CA ASP A 113 -8.19 -18.28 12.04
C ASP A 113 -7.78 -19.05 10.77
N GLY A 114 -8.75 -19.67 10.08
CA GLY A 114 -8.49 -20.40 8.84
C GLY A 114 -8.07 -19.48 7.70
N ALA A 115 -8.68 -18.28 7.62
CA ALA A 115 -8.29 -17.26 6.65
C ALA A 115 -6.87 -16.77 6.90
N GLU A 116 -6.53 -16.45 8.15
CA GLU A 116 -5.20 -15.99 8.51
C GLU A 116 -4.13 -17.04 8.22
N ALA A 117 -4.36 -18.29 8.60
CA ALA A 117 -3.44 -19.39 8.31
C ALA A 117 -3.21 -19.57 6.80
N MET A 118 -4.28 -19.55 6.00
CA MET A 118 -4.19 -19.66 4.55
C MET A 118 -3.43 -18.48 3.91
N VAL A 119 -3.71 -17.25 4.36
CA VAL A 119 -3.02 -16.05 3.84
C VAL A 119 -1.53 -16.08 4.18
N LYS A 120 -1.16 -16.48 5.41
CA LYS A 120 0.26 -16.65 5.80
C LYS A 120 0.98 -17.66 4.92
N MET A 121 0.38 -18.84 4.73
CA MET A 121 0.95 -19.87 3.84
C MET A 121 1.10 -19.37 2.40
N ARG A 122 0.10 -18.63 1.89
CA ARG A 122 0.18 -18.04 0.55
C ARG A 122 1.21 -16.94 0.45
N ALA A 123 1.44 -16.16 1.51
CA ALA A 123 2.47 -15.12 1.52
C ALA A 123 3.86 -15.74 1.37
N VAL A 124 4.16 -16.80 2.14
CA VAL A 124 5.40 -17.57 2.03
C VAL A 124 5.55 -18.20 0.64
N TYR A 125 4.46 -18.71 0.07
CA TYR A 125 4.48 -19.26 -1.29
C TYR A 125 4.82 -18.21 -2.36
N LEU A 126 4.18 -17.03 -2.28
CA LEU A 126 4.39 -15.96 -3.26
C LEU A 126 5.74 -15.24 -3.09
N SER A 127 6.35 -15.28 -1.90
CA SER A 127 7.71 -14.75 -1.69
C SER A 127 8.80 -15.68 -2.21
N GLY A 128 8.47 -16.95 -2.49
CA GLY A 128 9.44 -17.98 -2.92
C GLY A 128 10.08 -18.73 -1.77
N ASP A 129 9.69 -18.44 -0.52
CA ASP A 129 10.30 -18.99 0.69
C ASP A 129 9.62 -20.30 1.16
N PHE A 130 8.79 -20.91 0.30
CA PHE A 130 7.97 -22.07 0.66
C PHE A 130 8.79 -23.26 1.10
N GLU A 131 9.80 -23.64 0.32
CA GLU A 131 10.63 -24.82 0.61
C GLU A 131 11.38 -24.64 1.93
N GLU A 132 12.04 -23.50 2.13
CA GLU A 132 12.76 -23.19 3.37
C GLU A 132 11.83 -23.20 4.59
N TYR A 133 10.65 -22.57 4.47
CA TYR A 133 9.66 -22.59 5.53
C TYR A 133 9.18 -24.01 5.83
N TRP A 134 8.91 -24.81 4.79
CA TRP A 134 8.33 -26.14 4.92
C TRP A 134 9.29 -27.12 5.57
N ASP A 135 10.56 -27.11 5.17
CA ASP A 135 11.62 -27.92 5.79
C ASP A 135 11.76 -27.59 7.28
N ARG A 136 11.81 -26.29 7.61
CA ARG A 136 11.86 -25.83 8.99
C ARG A 136 10.63 -26.25 9.78
N HIS A 137 9.44 -26.13 9.18
CA HIS A 137 8.18 -26.50 9.82
C HIS A 137 8.14 -28.00 10.15
N ILE A 138 8.52 -28.86 9.19
CA ILE A 138 8.60 -30.31 9.41
C ILE A 138 9.57 -30.63 10.55
N ALA A 139 10.79 -30.06 10.53
CA ALA A 139 11.78 -30.33 11.56
C ALA A 139 11.28 -29.97 12.97
N GLN A 140 10.65 -28.80 13.11
CA GLN A 140 10.05 -28.37 14.38
C GLN A 140 8.88 -29.24 14.81
N ASP A 141 8.04 -29.67 13.86
CA ASP A 141 6.89 -30.50 14.18
C ASP A 141 7.30 -31.92 14.60
N GLN A 142 8.34 -32.47 13.97
CA GLN A 142 8.96 -33.74 14.38
C GLN A 142 9.50 -33.66 15.81
N GLU A 143 10.21 -32.59 16.17
CA GLU A 143 10.70 -32.40 17.55
C GLU A 143 9.56 -32.27 18.56
N ARG A 144 8.47 -31.58 18.19
CA ARG A 144 7.29 -31.39 19.04
C ARG A 144 6.52 -32.69 19.28
N LEU A 145 6.30 -33.48 18.22
CA LEU A 145 5.52 -34.72 18.28
C LEU A 145 6.35 -35.89 18.83
N TYR A 146 7.64 -35.93 18.50
CA TYR A 146 8.55 -37.02 18.86
C TYR A 146 9.79 -36.48 19.59
N PRO A 147 9.63 -35.87 20.79
CA PRO A 147 10.77 -35.41 21.56
C PRO A 147 11.63 -36.59 21.98
N LYS A 148 12.95 -36.47 21.79
CA LYS A 148 13.95 -37.53 22.01
C LYS A 148 13.93 -38.12 23.42
N THR A 149 13.38 -37.41 24.39
CA THR A 149 13.32 -37.81 25.80
C THR A 149 12.07 -38.59 26.19
N ARG A 150 11.07 -38.72 25.31
CA ARG A 150 9.76 -39.30 25.66
C ARG A 150 9.60 -40.77 25.29
N TRP A 151 10.42 -41.28 24.39
CA TRP A 151 10.30 -42.63 23.86
C TRP A 151 11.53 -43.45 24.20
N GLU A 152 11.37 -44.45 25.08
CA GLU A 152 12.40 -45.47 25.32
C GLU A 152 12.19 -46.63 24.32
N PRO A 153 13.26 -47.12 23.66
CA PRO A 153 13.16 -48.32 22.86
C PRO A 153 12.78 -49.49 23.76
N VAL A 154 11.65 -50.14 23.50
CA VAL A 154 11.30 -51.39 24.17
C VAL A 154 12.33 -52.43 23.73
N ALA A 155 13.02 -53.04 24.70
CA ALA A 155 14.03 -54.06 24.43
C ALA A 155 13.46 -55.12 23.49
N THR A 156 14.16 -55.39 22.38
CA THR A 156 13.76 -56.39 21.39
C THR A 156 13.60 -57.74 22.08
N VAL A 157 12.36 -58.19 22.25
CA VAL A 157 12.10 -59.55 22.73
C VAL A 157 12.48 -60.49 21.60
N VAL A 158 13.67 -61.09 21.70
CA VAL A 158 14.06 -62.21 20.85
C VAL A 158 13.17 -63.39 21.23
N LEU A 159 12.16 -63.66 20.39
CA LEU A 159 11.34 -64.86 20.52
C LEU A 159 12.26 -66.08 20.29
N LYS A 160 12.42 -66.91 21.32
CA LYS A 160 13.06 -68.22 21.25
C LYS A 160 12.16 -69.24 20.59
#